data_AF-A0A535IP31-F1
#
_entry.id   AF-A0A535IP31-F1
#
_cell.length_a   1.000
_cell.length_b   1.000
_cell.length_c   1.000
_cell.angle_alpha   90.00
_cell.angle_beta   90.00
_cell.angle_gamma   90.00
#
_symmetry.space_group_name_H-M   'P 1'
#
loop_
_entity.id
_entity.type
_entity.pdbx_description
1 polymer ?
#
loop_
_entity_poly.entity_id
_entity_poly.type
_entity_poly.pdbx_seq_one_letter_code
_entity_poly.pdbx_strand_id
1 'polypeptide(L)' 'MSQQKKNVEGRQPIILVVDDNPAIRDMVSWALELDGYEPAEAAEGYEALA' A
#
# COMPACT_ATOMS: atom_id res chain seq x y z
N MET A 1 -11.04 -12.65 -18.01
CA MET A 1 -10.78 -12.64 -16.55
C MET A 1 -10.88 -11.19 -16.09
N SER A 2 -12.10 -10.65 -16.04
CA SER A 2 -12.81 -10.31 -14.80
C SER A 2 -11.90 -9.83 -13.68
N GLN A 3 -11.81 -8.51 -13.48
CA GLN A 3 -12.39 -7.93 -12.28
C GLN A 3 -12.94 -6.52 -12.55
N GLN A 4 -14.25 -6.41 -12.36
CA GLN A 4 -15.02 -5.19 -12.21
C GLN A 4 -14.46 -4.42 -11.00
N LYS A 5 -13.69 -3.34 -11.21
CA LYS A 5 -13.38 -2.38 -10.14
C LYS A 5 -14.67 -1.65 -9.80
N LYS A 6 -15.40 -2.13 -8.79
CA LYS A 6 -16.54 -1.41 -8.20
C LYS A 6 -16.02 -0.08 -7.67
N ASN A 7 -16.64 1.01 -8.12
CA ASN A 7 -16.41 2.37 -7.63
C ASN A 7 -16.49 2.40 -6.09
N VAL A 8 -15.36 2.69 -5.45
CA VAL A 8 -15.33 3.40 -4.17
C VAL A 8 -15.10 4.85 -4.57
N GLU A 9 -16.10 5.70 -4.37
CA GLU A 9 -16.07 7.09 -4.84
C GLU A 9 -14.86 7.84 -4.23
N GLY A 10 -13.98 8.36 -5.10
CA GLY A 10 -12.98 9.38 -4.77
C GLY A 10 -11.77 8.99 -3.92
N ARG A 11 -11.64 7.74 -3.46
CA ARG A 11 -10.51 7.32 -2.61
C ARG A 11 -9.63 6.29 -3.29
N GLN A 12 -8.31 6.54 -3.30
CA GLN A 12 -7.34 5.58 -3.80
C GLN A 12 -7.35 4.33 -2.91
N PRO A 13 -7.19 3.11 -3.47
CA PRO A 13 -7.14 1.91 -2.65
C PRO A 13 -5.88 1.92 -1.78
N ILE A 14 -6.05 1.66 -0.48
CA ILE A 14 -4.95 1.64 0.48
C ILE A 14 -4.27 0.26 0.48
N ILE A 15 -2.94 0.24 0.50
CA ILE A 15 -2.13 -0.98 0.59
C ILE A 15 -1.14 -0.85 1.76
N LEU A 16 -1.17 -1.81 2.69
CA LEU A 16 -0.22 -1.88 3.80
C LEU A 16 1.05 -2.65 3.37
N VAL A 17 2.21 -2.01 3.50
CA VAL A 17 3.53 -2.57 3.25
C VAL A 17 4.21 -2.83 4.60
N VAL A 18 4.53 -4.10 4.87
CA VAL A 18 5.23 -4.50 6.10
C VAL A 18 6.55 -5.14 5.72
N ASP A 19 7.65 -4.45 6.04
CA ASP A 19 9.02 -4.92 5.79
C ASP A 19 9.94 -4.23 6.80
N ASP A 20 10.94 -4.90 7.35
CA ASP A 20 11.86 -4.32 8.35
C ASP A 20 12.93 -3.42 7.71
N ASN A 21 13.19 -3.59 6.41
CA ASN A 21 14.18 -2.83 5.67
C ASN A 21 13.58 -1.52 5.10
N PRO A 22 14.03 -0.34 5.55
CA PRO A 22 13.50 0.93 5.07
C PRO A 22 13.67 1.14 3.56
N ALA A 23 14.78 0.67 2.97
CA ALA A 23 15.01 0.82 1.53
C ALA A 23 14.02 0.03 0.69
N ILE A 24 13.52 -1.10 1.20
CA ILE A 24 12.51 -1.92 0.52
C ILE A 24 11.13 -1.28 0.66
N ARG A 25 10.76 -0.81 1.85
CA ARG A 25 9.50 -0.07 2.05
C ARG A 25 9.41 1.15 1.15
N ASP A 26 10.45 1.98 1.12
CA ASP A 26 10.51 3.18 0.27
C ASP A 26 10.31 2.84 -1.22
N MET A 27 11.01 1.80 -1.71
CA MET A 27 10.90 1.35 -3.10
C MET A 27 9.49 0.86 -3.44
N VAL A 28 8.86 0.09 -2.54
CA VAL A 28 7.52 -0.46 -2.75
C VAL A 28 6.47 0.65 -2.66
N SER A 29 6.54 1.53 -1.67
CA SER A 29 5.64 2.69 -1.54
C SER A 29 5.67 3.57 -2.79
N TRP A 30 6.86 3.88 -3.30
CA TRP A 30 7.01 4.66 -4.53
C TRP A 30 6.34 3.98 -5.74
N ALA A 31 6.51 2.67 -5.90
CA ALA A 31 5.87 1.92 -6.98
C ALA A 31 4.33 1.91 -6.85
N LEU A 32 3.82 1.79 -5.62
CA LEU A 32 2.38 1.81 -5.34
C LEU A 32 1.75 3.18 -5.65
N GLU A 33 2.42 4.28 -5.27
CA GLU A 33 1.97 5.64 -5.60
C GLU A 33 1.89 5.87 -7.10
N LEU A 34 2.90 5.41 -7.86
CA LEU A 34 2.90 5.50 -9.33
C LEU A 34 1.72 4.76 -9.98
N ASP A 35 1.30 3.65 -9.38
CA ASP A 35 0.17 2.84 -9.84
C ASP A 35 -1.20 3.37 -9.32
N GLY A 36 -1.19 4.47 -8.56
CA GLY A 36 -2.40 5.13 -8.08
C GLY A 36 -2.96 4.52 -6.78
N TYR A 37 -2.14 3.85 -6.00
CA TYR A 37 -2.50 3.36 -4.66
C TYR A 37 -2.05 4.35 -3.58
N GLU A 38 -2.64 4.22 -2.39
CA GLU A 38 -2.22 4.94 -1.18
C GLU A 38 -1.45 3.96 -0.28
N PRO A 39 -0.11 3.99 -0.23
CA PRO A 39 0.65 3.12 0.65
C PRO A 39 0.49 3.53 2.12
N ALA A 40 0.36 2.53 2.98
CA ALA A 40 0.57 2.64 4.42
C ALA A 40 1.78 1.76 4.77
N GLU A 41 2.68 2.24 5.62
CA GLU A 41 3.91 1.53 5.94
C GLU A 41 3.94 1.08 7.40
N ALA A 42 4.57 -0.06 7.63
CA ALA A 42 4.93 -0.54 8.95
C ALA A 42 6.30 -1.24 8.90
N ALA A 43 7.16 -0.95 9.87
CA ALA A 43 8.45 -1.62 10.02
C ALA A 43 8.33 -3.00 10.69
N GLU A 44 7.21 -3.27 11.37
CA GLU A 44 7.00 -4.50 12.12
C GLU A 44 5.52 -4.86 12.27
N GLY A 45 5.25 -6.10 12.69
CA GLY A 45 3.88 -6.62 12.79
C GLY A 45 3.00 -5.91 13.83
N TYR A 46 3.59 -5.31 14.87
CA TYR A 46 2.81 -4.54 15.85
C TYR A 46 2.33 -3.22 15.25
N GLU A 47 3.21 -2.50 14.55
CA GLU A 47 2.88 -1.27 13.82
C GLU A 47 1.84 -1.56 12.72
N ALA A 48 1.93 -2.71 12.06
CA ALA A 48 1.00 -3.15 11.03
C ALA A 48 -0.44 -3.41 11.54
N LEU A 49 -0.63 -3.57 12.85
CA LEU A 49 -1.92 -3.85 13.47
C LEU A 49 -2.55 -2.64 14.18
N ALA A 50 -1.81 -1.54 14.33
CA ALA A 50 -2.24 -0.32 15.03
C ALA A 50 -3.23 0.51 14.20
#